data_AF-A0A951MKP4-F1
#
_entry.id   AF-A0A951MKP4-F1
#
_cell.length_a   1.000
_cell.length_b   1.000
_cell.length_c   1.000
_cell.angle_alpha   90.00
_cell.angle_beta   90.00
_cell.angle_gamma   90.00
#
_symmetry.space_group_name_H-M   'P 1'
#
loop_
_entity.id
_entity.type
_entity.pdbx_description
1 polymer ?
#
loop_
_entity_poly.entity_id
_entity_poly.type
_entity_poly.pdbx_seq_one_letter_code
_entity_poly.pdbx_strand_id
1 'polypeptide(L)'
;MGSLANNTAVKNNISEEQLVMIEHLAGCNYSPKQIATFLKIPERDFLSLWRVLQSSVRLAYERGKLISQYEIAKTQQQSAIAGNITAAQVFLKESKELENKNILNQILFDDDY
;
A
#
# COMPACT_ATOMS: atom_id res chain seq x y z
N MET A 1 36.20 5.83 -32.44
CA MET A 1 35.95 6.66 -31.25
C MET A 1 34.55 6.35 -30.78
N GLY A 2 34.43 5.73 -29.61
CA GLY A 2 33.16 5.21 -29.10
C GLY A 2 32.35 6.23 -28.30
N SER A 3 31.06 5.89 -28.18
CA SER A 3 30.15 6.18 -27.07
C SER A 3 29.81 7.63 -26.75
N LEU A 4 28.61 8.07 -27.16
CA LEU A 4 27.80 9.08 -26.43
C LEU A 4 26.28 8.84 -26.50
N ALA A 5 25.81 7.64 -26.90
CA ALA A 5 24.36 7.38 -27.07
C ALA A 5 23.72 6.55 -25.94
N ASN A 6 24.32 6.46 -24.75
CA ASN A 6 23.80 5.63 -23.65
C ASN A 6 23.83 6.37 -22.29
N ASN A 7 23.13 7.51 -22.14
CA ASN A 7 23.01 8.08 -20.78
C ASN A 7 21.70 8.82 -20.45
N THR A 8 20.57 8.48 -21.12
CA THR A 8 19.28 9.09 -20.75
C THR A 8 18.06 8.19 -21.02
N ALA A 9 18.22 6.86 -20.94
CA ALA A 9 17.12 5.92 -21.19
C ALA A 9 17.14 4.66 -20.32
N VAL A 10 17.71 4.69 -19.11
CA VAL A 10 17.40 3.66 -18.10
C VAL A 10 16.07 4.03 -17.45
N LYS A 11 14.98 3.89 -18.23
CA LYS A 11 13.63 3.83 -17.66
C LYS A 11 13.58 2.55 -16.81
N ASN A 12 13.61 2.73 -15.49
CA ASN A 12 13.44 1.68 -14.49
C ASN A 12 12.07 1.00 -14.67
N ASN A 13 11.99 0.03 -15.58
CA ASN A 13 10.82 -0.80 -15.79
C ASN A 13 10.78 -1.87 -14.68
N ILE A 14 10.02 -1.61 -13.63
CA ILE A 14 9.59 -2.65 -12.69
C ILE A 14 8.69 -3.60 -13.46
N SER A 15 8.99 -4.90 -13.44
CA SER A 15 8.19 -5.90 -14.16
C SER A 15 6.84 -6.14 -13.48
N GLU A 16 5.87 -6.71 -14.20
CA GLU A 16 4.57 -7.07 -13.62
C GLU A 16 4.73 -8.05 -12.45
N GLU A 17 5.64 -9.02 -12.54
CA GLU A 17 5.92 -9.97 -11.45
C GLU A 17 6.51 -9.25 -10.22
N GLN A 18 7.35 -8.24 -10.44
CA GLN A 18 7.86 -7.41 -9.35
C GLN A 18 6.75 -6.56 -8.72
N LEU A 19 5.80 -6.03 -9.50
CA LEU A 19 4.63 -5.32 -8.96
C LEU A 19 3.78 -6.23 -8.07
N VAL A 20 3.52 -7.46 -8.52
CA VAL A 20 2.82 -8.48 -7.71
C VAL A 20 3.60 -8.76 -6.43
N MET A 21 4.92 -8.88 -6.49
CA MET A 21 5.75 -9.08 -5.29
C MET A 21 5.69 -7.88 -4.33
N ILE A 22 5.68 -6.65 -4.85
CA ILE A 22 5.52 -5.43 -4.05
C ILE A 22 4.19 -5.48 -3.27
N GLU A 23 3.09 -5.88 -3.92
CA GLU A 23 1.79 -6.01 -3.27
C GLU A 23 1.81 -7.03 -2.14
N HIS A 24 2.33 -8.23 -2.40
CA HIS A 24 2.43 -9.26 -1.37
C HIS A 24 3.23 -8.79 -0.16
N LEU A 25 4.41 -8.20 -0.40
CA LEU A 25 5.26 -7.72 0.68
C LEU A 25 4.63 -6.54 1.43
N ALA A 26 4.00 -5.61 0.72
CA ALA A 26 3.30 -4.49 1.34
C ALA A 26 2.12 -4.96 2.20
N GLY A 27 1.36 -5.97 1.74
CA GLY A 27 0.30 -6.61 2.52
C GLY A 27 0.81 -7.30 3.79
N CYS A 28 2.07 -7.75 3.78
CA CYS A 28 2.78 -8.27 4.94
C CYS A 28 3.48 -7.18 5.79
N ASN A 29 3.15 -5.90 5.60
CA ASN A 29 3.70 -4.75 6.33
C ASN A 29 5.20 -4.49 6.12
N TYR A 30 5.79 -4.96 5.01
CA TYR A 30 7.16 -4.57 4.67
C TYR A 30 7.20 -3.09 4.27
N SER A 31 8.22 -2.37 4.74
CA SER A 31 8.48 -1.00 4.34
C SER A 31 9.01 -0.93 2.89
N PRO A 32 8.85 0.21 2.19
CA PRO A 32 9.40 0.39 0.84
C PRO A 32 10.89 0.08 0.73
N LYS A 33 11.68 0.37 1.78
CA LYS A 33 13.12 0.06 1.85
C LYS A 33 13.37 -1.44 1.87
N GLN A 34 12.66 -2.17 2.72
CA GLN A 34 12.79 -3.63 2.81
C GLN A 34 12.35 -4.30 1.51
N ILE A 35 11.32 -3.77 0.85
CA ILE A 35 10.88 -4.25 -0.47
C ILE A 35 11.98 -4.03 -1.52
N ALA A 36 12.61 -2.85 -1.54
CA ALA A 36 13.76 -2.60 -2.42
C ALA A 36 14.90 -3.60 -2.19
N THR A 37 15.24 -3.86 -0.92
CA THR A 37 16.23 -4.89 -0.54
C THR A 37 15.83 -6.27 -1.04
N PHE A 38 14.57 -6.68 -0.86
CA PHE A 38 14.06 -7.98 -1.28
C PHE A 38 14.14 -8.17 -2.80
N LEU A 39 13.74 -7.14 -3.56
CA LEU A 39 13.77 -7.15 -5.02
C LEU A 39 15.18 -6.93 -5.60
N LYS A 40 16.19 -6.71 -4.74
CA LYS A 40 17.57 -6.37 -5.13
C LYS A 40 17.66 -5.14 -6.04
N ILE A 41 16.78 -4.17 -5.80
CA ILE A 41 16.76 -2.88 -6.49
C ILE A 41 17.47 -1.86 -5.59
N PRO A 42 18.34 -0.99 -6.13
CA PRO A 42 18.94 0.08 -5.34
C PRO A 42 17.88 0.89 -4.59
N GLU A 43 18.01 1.04 -3.27
CA GLU A 43 16.99 1.68 -2.42
C GLU A 43 16.62 3.07 -2.95
N ARG A 44 17.61 3.86 -3.35
CA ARG A 44 17.41 5.20 -3.91
C ARG A 44 16.45 5.19 -5.10
N ASP A 45 16.63 4.24 -6.01
CA ASP A 45 15.88 4.15 -7.26
C ASP A 45 14.45 3.68 -6.99
N PHE A 46 14.29 2.64 -6.16
CA PHE A 46 12.97 2.18 -5.75
C PHE A 46 12.18 3.27 -5.02
N LEU A 47 12.80 3.96 -4.06
CA LEU A 47 12.16 5.03 -3.31
C LEU A 47 11.80 6.23 -4.19
N SER A 48 12.60 6.52 -5.22
CA SER A 48 12.27 7.58 -6.19
C SER A 48 10.96 7.29 -6.91
N LEU A 49 10.73 6.02 -7.32
CA LEU A 49 9.49 5.59 -7.94
C LEU A 49 8.34 5.59 -6.93
N TRP A 50 8.56 5.03 -5.75
CA TRP A 50 7.54 4.91 -4.70
C TRP A 50 7.01 6.28 -4.20
N ARG A 51 7.86 7.32 -4.21
CA ARG A 51 7.46 8.69 -3.84
C ARG A 51 6.50 9.34 -4.84
N VAL A 52 6.51 8.89 -6.09
CA VAL A 52 5.55 9.37 -7.09
C VAL A 52 4.21 8.68 -6.84
N LEU A 53 3.20 9.44 -6.39
CA LEU A 53 1.90 8.90 -5.96
C LEU A 53 1.20 8.04 -7.00
N GLN A 54 1.38 8.37 -8.27
CA GLN A 54 0.76 7.69 -9.42
C GLN A 54 1.67 6.65 -10.09
N SER A 55 2.82 6.31 -9.48
CA SER A 55 3.68 5.27 -10.05
C SER A 55 3.08 3.89 -9.84
N SER A 56 3.38 2.96 -10.75
CA SER A 56 2.99 1.56 -10.61
C SER A 56 3.50 0.96 -9.29
N VAL A 57 4.72 1.31 -8.86
CA VAL A 57 5.30 0.90 -7.56
C VAL A 57 4.45 1.38 -6.39
N ARG A 58 4.01 2.66 -6.41
CA ARG A 58 3.20 3.20 -5.32
C ARG A 58 1.81 2.60 -5.31
N LEU A 59 1.18 2.47 -6.47
CA LEU A 59 -0.15 1.86 -6.60
C LEU A 59 -0.14 0.39 -6.16
N ALA A 60 0.87 -0.39 -6.55
CA ALA A 60 1.08 -1.76 -6.08
C ALA A 60 1.26 -1.81 -4.55
N TYR A 61 2.08 -0.93 -3.99
CA TYR A 61 2.29 -0.86 -2.55
C TYR A 61 0.99 -0.59 -1.77
N GLU A 62 0.22 0.43 -2.18
CA GLU A 62 -1.05 0.76 -1.53
C GLU A 62 -2.10 -0.35 -1.74
N ARG A 63 -2.17 -0.93 -2.94
CA ARG A 63 -3.06 -2.07 -3.24
C ARG A 63 -2.77 -3.25 -2.31
N GLY A 64 -1.50 -3.61 -2.11
CA GLY A 64 -1.10 -4.67 -1.20
C GLY A 64 -1.58 -4.44 0.24
N LYS A 65 -1.43 -3.21 0.75
CA LYS A 65 -1.92 -2.84 2.08
C LYS A 65 -3.45 -2.94 2.18
N LEU A 66 -4.17 -2.46 1.17
CA LEU A 66 -5.63 -2.52 1.13
C LEU A 66 -6.15 -3.96 1.08
N ILE A 67 -5.52 -4.83 0.27
CA ILE A 67 -5.87 -6.26 0.21
C ILE A 67 -5.73 -6.91 1.59
N SER A 68 -4.62 -6.66 2.29
CA SER A 68 -4.39 -7.22 3.64
C SER A 68 -5.43 -6.73 4.65
N GLN A 69 -5.72 -5.43 4.64
CA GLN A 69 -6.77 -4.85 5.49
C GLN A 69 -8.14 -5.46 5.21
N TYR A 70 -8.48 -5.65 3.93
CA TYR A 70 -9.74 -6.26 3.51
C TYR A 70 -9.86 -7.72 4.01
N GLU A 71 -8.83 -8.55 3.82
CA GLU A 71 -8.90 -9.96 4.23
C GLU A 71 -8.99 -10.12 5.75
N ILE A 72 -8.29 -9.27 6.51
CA ILE A 72 -8.41 -9.21 7.98
C ILE A 72 -9.83 -8.81 8.37
N ALA A 73 -10.35 -7.70 7.83
CA ALA A 73 -11.68 -7.20 8.14
C ALA A 73 -12.79 -8.20 7.76
N LYS A 74 -12.65 -8.88 6.62
CA LYS A 74 -13.56 -9.94 6.17
C LYS A 74 -13.57 -11.11 7.14
N THR A 75 -12.41 -11.60 7.56
CA THR A 75 -12.29 -12.69 8.53
C THR A 75 -12.89 -12.31 9.89
N GLN A 76 -12.64 -11.06 10.30
CA GLN A 76 -13.17 -10.47 11.52
C GLN A 76 -14.71 -10.42 11.50
N GLN A 77 -15.28 -9.93 10.39
CA GLN A 77 -16.72 -9.86 10.18
C GLN A 77 -17.37 -11.25 10.18
N GLN A 78 -16.77 -12.21 9.48
CA GLN A 78 -17.26 -13.60 9.46
C GLN A 78 -17.28 -14.20 10.87
N SER A 79 -16.23 -13.95 11.66
CA SER A 79 -16.15 -14.39 13.05
C SER A 79 -17.23 -13.74 13.94
N ALA A 80 -17.50 -12.45 13.73
CA ALA A 80 -18.56 -11.74 14.43
C ALA A 80 -19.95 -12.30 14.11
N ILE A 81 -20.24 -12.57 12.82
CA ILE A 81 -21.50 -13.19 12.37
C ILE A 81 -21.66 -14.59 12.97
N ALA A 82 -20.58 -15.34 13.10
CA ALA A 82 -20.57 -16.66 13.74
C ALA A 82 -20.76 -16.63 15.27
N GLY A 83 -20.92 -15.46 15.88
CA GLY A 83 -21.23 -15.30 17.30
C GLY A 83 -20.01 -15.04 18.19
N ASN A 84 -18.83 -14.76 17.64
CA ASN A 84 -17.67 -14.36 18.44
C ASN A 84 -17.84 -12.91 18.93
N ILE A 85 -18.20 -12.76 20.22
CA ILE A 85 -18.46 -11.46 20.85
C ILE A 85 -17.24 -10.54 20.80
N THR A 86 -16.04 -11.08 21.05
CA THR A 86 -14.80 -10.30 20.95
C THR A 86 -14.61 -9.78 19.53
N ALA A 87 -14.92 -10.60 18.53
CA ALA A 87 -14.78 -10.19 17.15
C ALA A 87 -15.74 -9.05 16.78
N ALA A 88 -16.99 -9.13 17.26
CA ALA A 88 -18.00 -8.10 17.10
C ALA A 88 -17.60 -6.78 17.81
N GLN A 89 -17.04 -6.87 19.02
CA GLN A 89 -16.58 -5.68 19.76
C GLN A 89 -15.44 -4.96 19.03
N VAL A 90 -14.45 -5.70 18.53
CA VAL A 90 -13.35 -5.14 17.73
C VAL A 90 -13.90 -4.49 16.46
N PHE A 91 -14.78 -5.19 15.72
CA PHE A 91 -15.39 -4.65 14.50
C PHE A 91 -16.15 -3.34 14.74
N LEU A 92 -16.95 -3.26 15.82
CA LEU A 92 -17.67 -2.04 16.21
C LEU A 92 -16.71 -0.90 16.58
N LYS A 93 -15.60 -1.22 17.25
CA LYS A 93 -14.57 -0.22 17.59
C LYS A 93 -13.91 0.34 16.34
N GLU A 94 -13.44 -0.52 15.45
CA GLU A 94 -12.79 -0.13 14.19
C GLU A 94 -13.73 0.69 13.30
N SER A 95 -15.01 0.30 13.23
CA SER A 95 -16.04 1.03 12.47
C SER A 95 -16.21 2.46 12.99
N LYS A 96 -16.28 2.64 14.32
CA LYS A 96 -16.37 3.96 14.95
C LYS A 96 -15.11 4.80 14.73
N GLU A 97 -13.92 4.19 14.80
CA GLU A 97 -12.67 4.90 14.53
C GLU A 97 -12.59 5.38 13.07
N LEU A 98 -13.08 4.58 12.12
CA LEU A 98 -13.14 4.97 10.71
C LEU A 98 -14.14 6.10 10.49
N GLU A 99 -15.33 6.01 11.08
CA GLU A 99 -16.35 7.07 11.03
C GLU A 99 -15.80 8.39 11.57
N ASN A 100 -15.14 8.38 12.73
CA ASN A 100 -14.52 9.57 13.31
C ASN A 100 -13.43 10.17 12.40
N LYS A 101 -12.61 9.33 11.75
CA LYS A 101 -11.59 9.81 10.80
C LYS A 101 -12.23 10.45 9.57
N ASN A 102 -13.33 9.88 9.07
CA ASN A 102 -14.04 10.43 7.93
C ASN A 102 -14.66 11.78 8.28
N ILE A 103 -15.33 11.89 9.44
CA ILE A 103 -15.89 13.15 9.94
C ILE A 103 -14.78 14.20 10.12
N LEU A 104 -13.65 13.82 10.71
CA LEU A 104 -12.51 14.73 10.88
C LEU A 104 -11.97 15.22 9.53
N ASN A 105 -11.83 14.33 8.54
CA ASN A 105 -11.39 14.72 7.20
C ASN A 105 -12.39 15.66 6.53
N GLN A 106 -13.70 15.45 6.68
CA GLN A 106 -14.70 16.39 6.18
C GLN A 106 -14.53 17.76 6.83
N ILE A 107 -14.43 17.85 8.16
CA ILE A 107 -14.24 19.14 8.86
C ILE A 107 -12.94 19.84 8.42
N LEU A 108 -11.86 19.09 8.20
CA LEU A 108 -10.56 19.68 7.88
C LEU A 108 -10.39 20.07 6.39
N PHE A 109 -11.16 19.47 5.48
CA PHE A 109 -10.90 19.57 4.04
C PHE A 109 -12.15 19.82 3.17
N ASP A 110 -13.38 19.70 3.69
CA ASP A 110 -14.62 20.01 2.93
C ASP A 110 -15.09 21.47 3.11
N ASP A 111 -14.42 22.30 3.91
CA ASP A 111 -14.74 23.75 4.04
C ASP A 111 -14.12 24.63 2.92
N ASP A 112 -13.39 24.04 1.95
CA ASP A 112 -12.78 24.74 0.82
C ASP A 112 -13.50 24.45 -0.52
N TYR A 113 -14.71 24.99 -0.70
CA TYR A 113 -15.34 25.25 -2.01
C TYR A 113 -16.25 26.48 -2.00
#